data_AF-A0A939BE80-F1
#
_entry.id   AF-A0A939BE80-F1
#
_cell.length_a   1.000
_cell.length_b   1.000
_cell.length_c   1.000
_cell.angle_alpha   90.00
_cell.angle_beta   90.00
_cell.angle_gamma   90.00
#
_symmetry.space_group_name_H-M   'P 1'
#
loop_
_entity.id
_entity.type
_entity.pdbx_description
1 polymer ?
#
loop_
_entity_poly.entity_id
_entity_poly.type
_entity_poly.pdbx_seq_one_letter_code
_entity_poly.pdbx_strand_id
1 'polypeptide(L)'
;MTARTNPLSLPTVVLEPEELPKPLGYYGMEILRMMKNDYPDRYWKLLLSGTLMRTIYLREQELTELKLSLVQALEQKFPRPKTSSFLEVAAHMNILAEAADEVISRELRRPV
;
A
#
# COMPACT_ATOMS: atom_id res chain seq x y z
N MET A 1 -14.94 63.46 4.19
CA MET A 1 -13.89 62.46 4.44
C MET A 1 -14.57 61.22 5.01
N THR A 2 -14.82 60.19 4.19
CA THR A 2 -15.43 58.92 4.65
C THR A 2 -14.40 57.80 4.50
N ALA A 3 -13.92 57.30 5.63
CA ALA A 3 -12.98 56.18 5.69
C ALA A 3 -13.72 54.90 5.26
N ARG A 4 -13.31 54.34 4.11
CA ARG A 4 -13.73 52.99 3.71
C ARG A 4 -12.88 51.99 4.50
N THR A 5 -13.50 51.30 5.45
CA THR A 5 -12.89 50.16 6.14
C THR A 5 -12.77 48.99 5.15
N ASN A 6 -11.54 48.64 4.82
CA ASN A 6 -11.21 47.44 4.06
C ASN A 6 -11.52 46.21 4.94
N PRO A 7 -12.42 45.28 4.56
CA PRO A 7 -12.65 44.09 5.34
C PRO A 7 -11.38 43.23 5.34
N LEU A 8 -10.95 42.81 6.53
CA LEU A 8 -9.78 41.95 6.76
C LEU A 8 -9.78 40.77 5.79
N SER A 9 -8.92 40.83 4.77
CA SER A 9 -8.64 39.70 3.88
C SER A 9 -7.88 38.66 4.68
N LEU A 10 -8.57 37.62 5.12
CA LEU A 10 -7.91 36.45 5.70
C LEU A 10 -7.01 35.82 4.63
N PRO A 11 -5.80 35.37 4.98
CA PRO A 11 -4.99 34.60 4.05
C PRO A 11 -5.77 33.33 3.70
N THR A 12 -6.17 33.20 2.44
CA THR A 12 -6.66 31.94 1.90
C THR A 12 -5.47 30.99 1.89
N VAL A 13 -5.38 30.12 2.89
CA VAL A 13 -4.51 28.96 2.82
C VAL A 13 -5.13 28.06 1.76
N VAL A 14 -4.63 28.18 0.53
CA VAL A 14 -4.87 27.17 -0.49
C VAL A 14 -4.06 25.97 -0.02
N LEU A 15 -4.72 25.03 0.65
CA LEU A 15 -4.18 23.70 0.78
C LEU A 15 -3.91 23.25 -0.65
N GLU A 16 -2.65 22.97 -0.99
CA GLU A 16 -2.39 22.23 -2.22
C GLU A 16 -3.34 21.05 -2.20
N PRO A 17 -4.04 20.74 -3.32
CA PRO A 17 -4.90 19.58 -3.36
C PRO A 17 -4.02 18.43 -2.86
N GLU A 18 -4.31 17.91 -1.67
CA GLU A 18 -3.72 16.65 -1.25
C GLU A 18 -3.99 15.76 -2.45
N GLU A 19 -2.93 15.31 -3.14
CA GLU A 19 -3.06 14.40 -4.27
C GLU A 19 -4.01 13.33 -3.79
N LEU A 20 -5.26 13.36 -4.28
CA LEU A 20 -6.35 12.60 -3.67
C LEU A 20 -5.82 11.18 -3.54
N PRO A 21 -5.66 10.65 -2.30
CA PRO A 21 -4.86 9.47 -2.10
C PRO A 21 -5.46 8.38 -2.98
N LYS A 22 -4.64 7.84 -3.89
CA LYS A 22 -5.09 6.81 -4.83
C LYS A 22 -5.85 5.75 -4.03
N PRO A 23 -6.95 5.20 -4.56
CA PRO A 23 -7.70 4.19 -3.85
C PRO A 23 -6.75 3.06 -3.45
N LEU A 24 -6.86 2.60 -2.20
CA LEU A 24 -6.04 1.51 -1.68
C LEU A 24 -6.24 0.27 -2.56
N GLY A 25 -5.14 -0.41 -2.88
CA GLY A 25 -5.20 -1.69 -3.54
C GLY A 25 -5.54 -2.82 -2.56
N TYR A 26 -5.36 -4.06 -3.01
CA TYR A 26 -5.65 -5.23 -2.20
C TYR A 26 -4.89 -5.24 -0.88
N TYR A 27 -3.58 -4.97 -0.91
CA TYR A 27 -2.76 -4.96 0.30
C TYR A 27 -3.11 -3.81 1.23
N GLY A 28 -3.39 -2.62 0.69
CA GLY A 28 -3.80 -1.48 1.49
C GLY A 28 -5.11 -1.74 2.25
N MET A 29 -6.10 -2.34 1.58
CA MET A 29 -7.37 -2.71 2.20
C MET A 29 -7.19 -3.78 3.29
N GLU A 30 -6.29 -4.74 3.05
CA GLU A 30 -6.02 -5.80 4.01
C GLU A 30 -5.26 -5.30 5.25
N ILE A 31 -4.28 -4.43 5.05
CA ILE A 31 -3.58 -3.73 6.13
C ILE A 31 -4.57 -2.91 6.96
N LEU A 32 -5.45 -2.14 6.30
CA LEU A 32 -6.47 -1.32 6.97
C LEU A 32 -7.39 -2.18 7.84
N ARG A 33 -7.82 -3.33 7.31
CA ARG A 33 -8.66 -4.30 8.03
C ARG A 33 -7.95 -4.88 9.24
N MET A 34 -6.72 -5.34 9.07
CA MET A 34 -5.87 -5.88 10.14
C MET A 34 -5.62 -4.81 11.22
N MET A 35 -5.28 -3.58 10.84
CA MET A 35 -5.07 -2.48 11.81
C MET A 35 -6.32 -2.20 12.65
N LYS A 36 -7.50 -2.18 12.03
CA LYS A 36 -8.75 -1.91 12.73
C LYS A 36 -9.12 -3.01 13.72
N ASN A 37 -8.87 -4.27 13.37
CA ASN A 37 -9.28 -5.42 14.16
C ASN A 37 -8.25 -5.80 15.24
N ASP A 38 -6.97 -5.82 14.86
CA ASP A 38 -5.90 -6.42 15.66
C ASP A 38 -5.08 -5.35 16.41
N TYR A 39 -5.06 -4.10 15.91
CA TYR A 39 -4.29 -2.99 16.49
C TYR A 39 -5.09 -1.68 16.63
N PRO A 40 -6.26 -1.70 17.30
CA PRO A 40 -7.21 -0.57 17.33
C PRO A 40 -6.59 0.72 17.90
N ASP A 41 -5.77 0.63 18.94
CA ASP A 41 -5.12 1.82 19.54
C ASP A 41 -4.20 2.54 18.55
N ARG A 42 -3.43 1.76 17.78
CA ARG A 42 -2.52 2.30 16.75
C ARG A 42 -3.30 2.86 15.58
N TYR A 43 -4.37 2.19 15.16
CA TYR A 43 -5.31 2.69 14.17
C TYR A 43 -5.85 4.07 14.55
N TRP A 44 -6.40 4.21 15.76
CA TRP A 44 -6.95 5.49 16.23
C TRP A 44 -5.89 6.57 16.35
N LYS A 45 -4.70 6.23 16.85
CA LYS A 45 -3.58 7.19 16.94
C LYS A 45 -3.22 7.77 15.56
N LEU A 46 -3.07 6.92 14.55
CA LEU A 46 -2.74 7.36 13.18
C LEU A 46 -3.90 8.08 12.49
N LEU A 47 -5.14 7.70 12.79
CA LEU A 47 -6.32 8.37 12.26
C LEU A 47 -6.42 9.80 12.82
N LEU A 48 -6.25 9.97 14.13
CA LEU A 48 -6.30 11.26 14.80
C LEU A 48 -5.14 12.17 14.42
N SER A 49 -3.96 11.61 14.10
CA SER A 49 -2.83 12.39 13.56
C SER A 49 -2.95 12.70 12.08
N GLY A 50 -3.98 12.20 11.39
CA GLY A 50 -4.17 12.39 9.94
C GLY A 50 -3.16 11.64 9.06
N THR A 51 -2.36 10.73 9.63
CA THR A 51 -1.29 10.03 8.91
C THR A 51 -1.66 8.62 8.46
N LEU A 52 -2.80 8.08 8.90
CA LEU A 52 -3.22 6.69 8.64
C LEU A 52 -3.13 6.29 7.17
N MET A 53 -3.78 7.05 6.27
CA MET A 53 -3.84 6.69 4.85
C MET A 53 -2.47 6.70 4.19
N ARG A 54 -1.63 7.70 4.53
CA ARG A 54 -0.26 7.78 4.03
C ARG A 54 0.57 6.57 4.50
N THR A 55 0.46 6.22 5.78
CA THR A 55 1.17 5.07 6.35
C THR A 55 0.76 3.75 5.67
N ILE A 56 -0.54 3.54 5.45
CA ILE A 56 -1.04 2.34 4.77
C ILE A 56 -0.57 2.31 3.31
N TYR A 57 -0.62 3.44 2.60
CA TYR A 57 -0.17 3.52 1.21
C TYR A 57 1.32 3.17 1.06
N LEU A 58 2.18 3.74 1.91
CA LEU A 58 3.61 3.43 1.90
C LEU A 58 3.85 1.95 2.17
N ARG A 59 3.13 1.36 3.14
CA ARG A 59 3.26 -0.07 3.43
C ARG A 59 2.76 -0.96 2.30
N GLU A 60 1.69 -0.57 1.60
CA GLU A 60 1.22 -1.26 0.41
C GLU A 60 2.28 -1.24 -0.71
N GLN A 61 2.95 -0.12 -0.93
CA GLN A 61 4.05 -0.04 -1.89
C GLN A 61 5.20 -0.97 -1.50
N GLU A 62 5.63 -0.95 -0.23
CA GLU A 62 6.68 -1.85 0.28
C GLU A 62 6.34 -3.33 0.05
N LEU A 63 5.10 -3.74 0.32
CA LEU A 63 4.67 -5.12 0.10
C LEU A 63 4.61 -5.49 -1.38
N THR A 64 4.19 -4.55 -2.23
CA THR A 64 4.14 -4.76 -3.68
C THR A 64 5.54 -4.94 -4.25
N GLU A 65 6.48 -4.09 -3.85
CA GLU A 65 7.89 -4.19 -4.22
C GLU A 65 8.53 -5.47 -3.67
N LEU A 66 8.23 -5.82 -2.42
CA LEU A 66 8.69 -7.06 -1.81
C LEU A 66 8.22 -8.27 -2.61
N LYS A 67 6.93 -8.33 -2.98
CA LYS A 67 6.39 -9.44 -3.79
C LYS A 67 7.12 -9.57 -5.12
N LEU A 68 7.34 -8.45 -5.81
CA LEU A 68 8.06 -8.44 -7.08
C LEU A 68 9.50 -8.97 -6.90
N SER A 69 10.20 -8.52 -5.87
CA SER A 69 11.57 -8.96 -5.58
C SER A 69 11.64 -10.46 -5.24
N LEU A 70 10.65 -10.99 -4.51
CA LEU A 70 10.56 -12.40 -4.15
C LEU A 70 10.33 -13.27 -5.39
N VAL A 71 9.41 -12.87 -6.27
CA VAL A 71 9.14 -13.60 -7.51
C VAL A 71 10.40 -13.62 -8.39
N GLN A 72 11.08 -12.49 -8.56
CA GLN A 72 12.33 -12.43 -9.34
C GLN A 72 13.44 -13.32 -8.75
N ALA A 73 13.62 -13.31 -7.43
CA ALA A 73 14.58 -14.19 -6.76
C ALA A 73 14.21 -15.67 -6.93
N LEU A 74 12.92 -16.00 -6.89
CA LEU A 74 12.41 -17.35 -7.11
C LEU A 74 12.61 -17.80 -8.55
N GLU A 75 12.40 -16.93 -9.54
CA GLU A 75 12.67 -17.23 -10.97
C GLU A 75 14.15 -17.50 -11.24
N GLN A 76 15.06 -16.78 -10.58
CA GLN A 76 16.49 -17.04 -10.69
C GLN A 76 16.88 -18.40 -10.10
N LYS A 77 16.26 -18.77 -8.98
CA LYS A 77 16.51 -20.04 -8.29
C LYS A 77 15.86 -21.23 -8.99
N PHE A 78 14.68 -21.03 -9.55
CA PHE A 78 13.88 -22.02 -10.24
C PHE A 78 13.58 -21.50 -11.65
N PRO A 79 14.52 -21.70 -12.60
CA PRO A 79 14.37 -21.14 -13.94
C PRO A 79 13.17 -21.76 -14.66
N ARG A 80 12.54 -20.94 -15.51
CA ARG A 80 11.37 -21.32 -16.29
C ARG A 80 11.60 -22.62 -17.09
N PRO A 81 10.62 -23.55 -17.12
CA PRO A 81 10.74 -24.78 -17.90
C PRO A 81 10.91 -24.50 -19.39
N LYS A 82 11.80 -25.24 -20.05
CA LYS A 82 12.04 -25.18 -21.49
C LYS A 82 11.03 -26.06 -22.23
N THR A 83 9.79 -25.61 -22.29
CA THR A 83 8.64 -26.32 -22.88
C THR A 83 7.81 -25.38 -23.75
N SER A 84 7.17 -25.92 -24.80
CA SER A 84 6.20 -25.18 -25.61
C SER A 84 4.80 -25.17 -24.97
N SER A 85 4.59 -25.99 -23.93
CA SER A 85 3.33 -26.07 -23.21
C SER A 85 3.09 -24.80 -22.40
N PHE A 86 2.06 -24.03 -22.78
CA PHE A 86 1.62 -22.87 -22.00
C PHE A 86 1.20 -23.25 -20.58
N LEU A 87 0.52 -24.39 -20.41
CA LEU A 87 0.04 -24.86 -19.11
C LEU A 87 1.18 -25.15 -18.14
N GLU A 88 2.26 -25.77 -18.61
CA GLU A 88 3.44 -26.05 -17.78
C GLU A 88 4.14 -24.78 -17.32
N VAL A 89 4.26 -23.79 -18.22
CA VAL A 89 4.78 -22.47 -17.87
C VAL A 89 3.90 -21.78 -16.83
N ALA A 90 2.58 -21.77 -17.05
CA ALA A 90 1.63 -21.12 -16.15
C ALA A 90 1.64 -21.78 -14.77
N ALA A 91 1.66 -23.12 -14.71
CA ALA A 91 1.75 -23.87 -13.47
C ALA A 91 3.04 -23.54 -12.71
N HIS A 92 4.18 -23.46 -13.40
CA HIS A 92 5.44 -23.04 -12.80
C HIS A 92 5.35 -21.63 -12.21
N MET A 93 4.81 -20.66 -12.96
CA MET A 93 4.65 -19.28 -12.47
C MET A 93 3.71 -19.17 -11.28
N ASN A 94 2.62 -19.96 -11.27
CA ASN A 94 1.70 -20.01 -10.13
C ASN A 94 2.40 -20.51 -8.86
N ILE A 95 3.24 -21.55 -8.95
CA ILE A 95 4.02 -22.05 -7.80
C ILE A 95 4.94 -20.97 -7.24
N LEU A 96 5.64 -20.22 -8.11
CA LEU A 96 6.50 -19.13 -7.65
C LEU A 96 5.69 -17.98 -7.01
N ALA A 97 4.53 -17.66 -7.59
CA ALA A 97 3.64 -16.64 -7.05
C ALA A 97 3.07 -17.03 -5.68
N GLU A 98 2.62 -18.27 -5.51
CA GLU A 98 2.14 -18.82 -4.24
C GLU A 98 3.22 -18.77 -3.15
N ALA A 99 4.45 -19.19 -3.48
CA ALA A 99 5.57 -19.12 -2.56
C ALA A 99 5.89 -17.68 -2.12
N ALA A 100 5.76 -16.71 -3.03
CA ALA A 100 5.90 -15.30 -2.67
C ALA A 100 4.73 -14.82 -1.78
N ASP A 101 3.49 -15.23 -2.08
CA ASP A 101 2.29 -14.84 -1.34
C ASP A 101 2.27 -15.38 0.09
N GLU A 102 2.87 -16.54 0.36
CA GLU A 102 3.07 -17.03 1.74
C GLU A 102 3.92 -16.08 2.58
N VAL A 103 4.98 -15.51 1.98
CA VAL A 103 5.84 -14.52 2.65
C VAL A 103 5.06 -13.23 2.88
N ILE A 104 4.37 -12.73 1.85
CA ILE A 104 3.57 -11.50 1.94
C ILE A 104 2.47 -11.62 2.99
N SER A 105 1.81 -12.78 3.08
CA SER A 105 0.77 -13.05 4.08
C SER A 105 1.30 -13.02 5.53
N ARG A 106 2.59 -13.27 5.75
CA ARG A 106 3.23 -13.06 7.06
C ARG A 106 3.55 -11.58 7.30
N GLU A 107 4.00 -10.87 6.27
CA GLU A 107 4.31 -9.45 6.33
C GLU A 107 3.07 -8.55 6.49
N LEU A 108 1.92 -8.96 5.94
CA LEU A 108 0.62 -8.29 6.07
C LEU A 108 0.09 -8.26 7.50
N ARG A 109 0.49 -9.21 8.34
CA ARG A 109 0.06 -9.29 9.75
C ARG A 109 0.89 -8.43 10.69
N ARG A 110 1.95 -7.80 10.17
CA ARG A 110 2.80 -6.91 10.97
C ARG A 110 2.16 -5.52 11.05
N PRO A 111 2.13 -4.91 12.24
CA PRO A 111 1.55 -3.59 12.40
C PRO A 111 2.42 -2.52 11.71
N VAL A 112 1.76 -1.50 11.18
CA VAL A 112 2.37 -0.40 10.40
C VAL A 112 2.71 0.80 11.25
#